data_AF-A0A2D7NWG0-F1
#
_entry.id   AF-A0A2D7NWG0-F1
#
_cell.length_a   1.000
_cell.length_b   1.000
_cell.length_c   1.000
_cell.angle_alpha   90.00
_cell.angle_beta   90.00
_cell.angle_gamma   90.00
#
_symmetry.space_group_name_H-M   'P 1'
#
loop_
_entity.id
_entity.type
_entity.pdbx_description
1 polymer ?
#
loop_
_entity_poly.entity_id
_entity_poly.type
_entity_poly.pdbx_seq_one_letter_code
_entity_poly.pdbx_strand_id
1 'polypeptide(L)'
;MMLTRVTAKELNIKNRLDPASSIRGGAEYFVKQWERLPETITEPDRSWFALAAYNVGFGHLQDAWQVADWQGNDPTRWTNVSKTLPLLANKKWYPFLSHGYARGWEPVIYVNNIRSYYDILTSIIDREETVARLELINISDEL
;
A
#
# COMPACT_ATOMS: atom_id res chain seq x y z
N MET A 1 1.68 0.81 -13.86
CA MET A 1 1.12 1.11 -12.52
C MET A 1 -0.39 1.34 -12.47
N MET A 2 -1.16 1.02 -13.54
CA MET A 2 -2.63 1.13 -13.57
C MET A 2 -3.21 2.49 -13.13
N LEU A 3 -2.50 3.59 -13.43
CA LEU A 3 -2.96 4.93 -13.08
C LEU A 3 -4.29 5.24 -13.76
N THR A 4 -5.27 5.74 -13.00
CA THR A 4 -6.52 6.24 -13.60
C THR A 4 -6.23 7.49 -14.44
N ARG A 5 -7.17 7.91 -15.29
CA ARG A 5 -7.03 9.18 -16.04
C ARG A 5 -6.99 10.38 -15.10
N VAL A 6 -7.73 10.34 -14.00
CA VAL A 6 -7.76 11.41 -12.99
C VAL A 6 -6.40 11.51 -12.31
N THR A 7 -5.86 10.41 -11.81
CA THR A 7 -4.54 10.35 -11.16
C THR A 7 -3.42 10.76 -12.11
N ALA A 8 -3.44 10.31 -13.37
CA ALA A 8 -2.43 10.72 -14.33
C ALA A 8 -2.48 12.22 -14.65
N LYS A 9 -3.67 12.82 -14.70
CA LYS A 9 -3.82 14.27 -14.88
C LYS A 9 -3.28 15.03 -13.66
N GLU A 10 -3.59 14.57 -12.46
CA GLU A 10 -3.10 15.14 -11.20
C GLU A 10 -1.56 15.16 -11.13
N LEU A 11 -0.92 14.10 -11.63
CA LEU A 11 0.55 13.94 -11.64
C LEU A 11 1.22 14.43 -12.94
N ASN A 12 0.48 15.14 -13.80
CA ASN A 12 0.97 15.66 -15.08
C ASN A 12 1.58 14.60 -16.02
N ILE A 13 1.09 13.36 -15.98
CA ILE A 13 1.55 12.25 -16.81
C ILE A 13 0.80 12.26 -18.14
N LYS A 14 1.52 12.59 -19.21
CA LYS A 14 0.96 12.70 -20.57
C LYS A 14 0.65 11.35 -21.21
N ASN A 15 1.50 10.34 -20.99
CA ASN A 15 1.33 8.99 -21.54
C ASN A 15 1.39 7.94 -20.44
N ARG A 16 0.26 7.31 -20.12
CA ARG A 16 0.18 6.22 -19.12
C ARG A 16 0.72 4.88 -19.62
N LEU A 17 0.91 4.73 -20.93
CA LEU A 17 1.48 3.52 -21.55
C LEU A 17 3.00 3.58 -21.63
N ASP A 18 3.60 4.76 -21.41
CA ASP A 18 5.05 4.87 -21.25
C ASP A 18 5.46 4.23 -19.90
N PRO A 19 6.29 3.16 -19.91
CA PRO A 19 6.63 2.45 -18.68
C PRO A 19 7.30 3.33 -17.63
N ALA A 20 8.27 4.15 -18.03
CA ALA A 20 9.03 5.00 -17.11
C ALA A 20 8.12 6.04 -16.43
N SER A 21 7.28 6.72 -17.20
CA SER A 21 6.29 7.67 -16.67
C SER A 21 5.25 6.98 -15.80
N SER A 22 4.80 5.78 -16.18
CA SER A 22 3.85 5.02 -15.35
C SER A 22 4.45 4.62 -14.01
N ILE A 23 5.70 4.13 -13.98
CA ILE A 23 6.41 3.73 -12.76
C ILE A 23 6.60 4.94 -11.83
N ARG A 24 7.18 6.02 -12.35
CA ARG A 24 7.39 7.26 -11.59
C ARG A 24 6.09 7.80 -11.01
N GLY A 25 5.05 7.87 -11.83
CA GLY A 25 3.73 8.32 -11.40
C GLY A 25 3.08 7.45 -10.34
N GLY A 26 3.22 6.12 -10.47
CA GLY A 26 2.74 5.20 -9.44
C GLY A 26 3.46 5.40 -8.11
N ALA A 27 4.78 5.54 -8.13
CA ALA A 27 5.57 5.81 -6.92
C ALA A 27 5.18 7.14 -6.27
N GLU A 28 5.05 8.21 -7.06
CA GLU A 28 4.62 9.52 -6.57
C GLU A 28 3.20 9.47 -5.97
N TYR A 29 2.27 8.77 -6.62
CA TYR A 29 0.91 8.61 -6.09
C TYR A 29 0.89 7.83 -4.77
N PHE A 30 1.73 6.79 -4.65
CA PHE A 30 1.89 6.04 -3.40
C PHE A 30 2.42 6.91 -2.27
N VAL A 31 3.52 7.64 -2.51
CA VAL A 31 4.09 8.58 -1.52
C VAL A 31 3.04 9.61 -1.10
N LYS A 32 2.27 10.14 -2.05
CA LYS A 32 1.16 11.05 -1.73
C LYS A 32 0.11 10.42 -0.81
N GLN A 33 -0.23 9.14 -0.98
CA GLN A 33 -1.14 8.48 -0.04
C GLN A 33 -0.49 8.28 1.33
N TRP A 34 0.80 7.94 1.36
CA TRP A 34 1.58 7.78 2.57
C TRP A 34 1.69 9.08 3.37
N GLU A 35 1.92 10.22 2.72
CA GLU A 35 2.03 11.53 3.37
C GLU A 35 0.70 12.02 3.96
N ARG A 36 -0.43 11.60 3.39
CA ARG A 36 -1.77 11.96 3.89
C ARG A 36 -2.15 11.25 5.19
N LEU A 37 -1.42 10.20 5.58
CA LEU A 37 -1.74 9.43 6.78
C LEU A 37 -1.39 10.24 8.05
N PRO A 38 -2.23 10.19 9.10
CA PRO A 38 -1.92 10.80 10.40
C PRO A 38 -0.56 10.33 10.94
N GLU A 39 0.15 11.20 11.65
CA GLU A 39 1.47 10.88 12.25
C GLU A 39 1.41 9.74 13.28
N THR A 40 0.23 9.47 13.85
CA THR A 40 -0.01 8.36 14.78
C THR A 40 0.12 6.99 14.12
N ILE A 41 0.03 6.91 12.80
CA ILE A 41 0.22 5.67 12.04
C ILE A 41 1.69 5.58 11.64
N THR A 42 2.42 4.68 12.28
CA THR A 42 3.86 4.46 12.08
C THR A 42 4.12 3.22 11.22
N GLU A 43 5.38 3.05 10.79
CA GLU A 43 5.78 1.84 10.07
C GLU A 43 5.75 0.60 10.96
N PRO A 44 5.43 -0.59 10.40
CA PRO A 44 5.18 -0.86 8.98
C PRO A 44 3.72 -0.61 8.53
N ASP A 45 2.81 -0.35 9.47
CA ASP A 45 1.38 -0.19 9.19
C ASP A 45 1.11 0.97 8.22
N ARG A 46 1.88 2.06 8.33
CA ARG A 46 1.79 3.23 7.46
C ARG A 46 1.92 2.87 5.97
N SER A 47 2.91 2.06 5.60
CA SER A 47 3.05 1.56 4.23
C SER A 47 1.85 0.73 3.77
N TRP A 48 1.27 -0.10 4.65
CA TRP A 48 0.09 -0.92 4.33
C TRP A 48 -1.17 -0.08 4.12
N PHE A 49 -1.37 0.94 4.95
CA PHE A 49 -2.45 1.90 4.78
C PHE A 49 -2.30 2.69 3.48
N ALA A 50 -1.10 3.13 3.14
CA ALA A 50 -0.83 3.84 1.89
C ALA A 50 -1.16 2.97 0.66
N LEU A 51 -0.78 1.69 0.68
CA LEU A 51 -1.14 0.73 -0.38
C LEU A 51 -2.65 0.49 -0.45
N ALA A 52 -3.34 0.40 0.68
CA ALA A 52 -4.79 0.27 0.71
C ALA A 52 -5.47 1.51 0.09
N ALA A 53 -5.05 2.72 0.50
CA ALA A 53 -5.54 3.98 -0.06
C ALA A 53 -5.22 4.12 -1.56
N TYR A 54 -4.07 3.60 -2.02
CA TYR A 54 -3.73 3.54 -3.45
C TYR A 54 -4.77 2.74 -4.23
N ASN A 55 -5.25 1.62 -3.66
CA ASN A 55 -6.17 0.69 -4.32
C ASN A 55 -7.64 1.12 -4.22
N VAL A 56 -8.13 1.41 -3.02
CA VAL A 56 -9.56 1.69 -2.76
C VAL A 56 -9.87 3.17 -2.63
N GLY A 57 -8.85 4.02 -2.55
CA GLY A 57 -9.00 5.46 -2.29
C GLY A 57 -9.00 5.78 -0.80
N PHE A 58 -8.48 6.95 -0.46
CA PHE A 58 -8.31 7.39 0.93
C PHE A 58 -9.66 7.56 1.68
N GLY A 59 -10.72 7.99 1.00
CA GLY A 59 -12.04 8.16 1.63
C GLY A 59 -12.61 6.86 2.19
N HIS A 60 -12.55 5.78 1.41
CA HIS A 60 -12.97 4.46 1.87
C HIS A 60 -12.03 3.88 2.95
N LEU A 61 -10.74 4.26 2.95
CA LEU A 61 -9.85 3.91 4.05
C LEU A 61 -10.28 4.58 5.35
N GLN A 62 -10.70 5.85 5.30
CA GLN A 62 -11.24 6.56 6.45
C GLN A 62 -12.54 5.92 6.96
N ASP A 63 -13.43 5.50 6.06
CA ASP A 63 -14.62 4.76 6.45
C ASP A 63 -14.27 3.44 7.16
N ALA A 64 -13.22 2.74 6.74
CA ALA A 64 -12.74 1.54 7.44
C ALA A 64 -12.18 1.86 8.84
N TRP A 65 -11.44 2.96 9.02
CA TRP A 65 -11.01 3.42 10.35
C TRP A 65 -12.20 3.70 11.27
N GLN A 66 -13.23 4.35 10.74
CA GLN A 66 -14.46 4.60 11.48
C GLN A 66 -15.14 3.30 11.93
N VAL A 67 -15.23 2.30 11.04
CA VAL A 67 -15.79 0.99 11.39
C VAL A 67 -14.93 0.27 12.44
N ALA A 68 -13.59 0.37 12.38
CA ALA A 68 -12.71 -0.21 13.38
C ALA A 68 -12.93 0.41 14.77
N ASP A 69 -13.02 1.73 14.82
CA ASP A 69 -13.32 2.48 16.04
C ASP A 69 -14.71 2.12 16.62
N TRP A 70 -15.74 2.04 15.78
CA TRP A 70 -17.08 1.58 16.19
C TRP A 70 -17.10 0.16 16.78
N GLN A 71 -16.15 -0.68 16.39
CA GLN A 71 -15.97 -2.03 16.92
C GLN A 71 -15.04 -2.07 18.15
N GLY A 72 -14.54 -0.92 18.63
CA GLY A 72 -13.61 -0.83 19.74
C GLY A 72 -12.20 -1.32 19.42
N ASN A 73 -11.84 -1.40 18.14
CA ASN A 73 -10.50 -1.79 17.71
C ASN A 73 -9.63 -0.55 17.47
N ASP A 74 -8.32 -0.69 17.68
CA ASP A 74 -7.36 0.37 17.37
C ASP A 74 -7.27 0.60 15.84
N PRO A 75 -7.68 1.78 15.32
CA PRO A 75 -7.67 2.07 13.89
C PRO A 75 -6.26 2.36 13.35
N THR A 76 -5.25 2.52 14.20
CA THR A 76 -3.85 2.74 13.78
C THR A 76 -3.15 1.45 13.37
N ARG A 77 -3.78 0.29 13.59
CA ARG A 77 -3.23 -1.04 13.29
C ARG A 77 -3.84 -1.60 12.01
N TRP A 78 -3.01 -1.87 11.00
CA TRP A 78 -3.42 -2.46 9.73
C TRP A 78 -4.15 -3.79 9.95
N THR A 79 -3.70 -4.61 10.90
CA THR A 79 -4.32 -5.91 11.22
C THR A 79 -5.75 -5.80 11.71
N ASN A 80 -6.14 -4.66 12.30
CA ASN A 80 -7.51 -4.38 12.69
C ASN A 80 -8.30 -3.85 11.50
N VAL A 81 -7.78 -2.85 10.80
CA VAL A 81 -8.51 -2.16 9.73
C VAL A 81 -8.71 -3.06 8.50
N SER A 82 -7.75 -3.93 8.19
CA SER A 82 -7.89 -4.94 7.13
C SER A 82 -9.08 -5.88 7.36
N LYS A 83 -9.50 -6.12 8.60
CA LYS A 83 -10.71 -6.91 8.91
C LYS A 83 -11.99 -6.10 8.69
N THR A 84 -11.91 -4.77 8.78
CA THR A 84 -13.06 -3.86 8.62
C THR A 84 -13.31 -3.43 7.18
N LEU A 85 -12.26 -3.36 6.34
CA LEU A 85 -12.39 -3.01 4.93
C LEU A 85 -13.46 -3.84 4.19
N PRO A 86 -13.51 -5.19 4.30
CA PRO A 86 -14.59 -5.97 3.67
C PRO A 86 -16.00 -5.60 4.14
N LEU A 87 -16.15 -5.03 5.34
CA LEU A 87 -17.46 -4.63 5.88
C LEU A 87 -18.06 -3.43 5.12
N LEU A 88 -17.24 -2.65 4.41
CA LEU A 88 -17.71 -1.56 3.55
C LEU A 88 -18.59 -2.03 2.38
N ALA A 89 -18.61 -3.33 2.08
CA ALA A 89 -19.51 -3.92 1.10
C ALA A 89 -20.84 -4.38 1.69
N ASN A 90 -20.97 -4.41 3.01
CA ASN A 90 -22.13 -4.97 3.70
C ASN A 90 -23.17 -3.87 3.98
N LYS A 91 -24.43 -4.11 3.59
CA LYS A 91 -25.58 -3.20 3.77
C LYS A 91 -25.86 -2.82 5.22
N LYS A 92 -25.36 -3.59 6.19
CA LYS A 92 -25.38 -3.20 7.60
C LYS A 92 -24.52 -1.96 7.89
N TRP A 93 -23.45 -1.73 7.13
CA TRP A 93 -22.45 -0.70 7.41
C TRP A 93 -22.50 0.44 6.41
N TYR A 94 -22.39 0.16 5.11
CA TYR A 94 -22.18 1.19 4.10
C TYR A 94 -23.23 2.32 4.06
N PRO A 95 -24.52 2.13 4.41
CA PRO A 95 -25.47 3.25 4.45
C PRO A 95 -25.14 4.33 5.47
N PHE A 96 -24.29 4.04 6.45
CA PHE A 96 -23.87 4.96 7.51
C PHE A 96 -22.47 5.55 7.30
N LEU A 97 -21.82 5.20 6.18
CA LEU A 97 -20.45 5.61 5.86
C LEU A 97 -20.47 6.77 4.86
N SER A 98 -19.50 7.68 4.97
CA SER A 98 -19.49 8.92 4.19
C SER A 98 -19.32 8.66 2.70
N HIS A 99 -18.56 7.64 2.32
CA HIS A 99 -18.29 7.32 0.92
C HIS A 99 -19.11 6.12 0.42
N GLY A 100 -19.92 5.50 1.29
CA GLY A 100 -20.84 4.43 0.92
C GLY A 100 -20.16 3.09 0.61
N TYR A 101 -20.71 2.37 -0.37
CA TYR A 101 -20.28 1.01 -0.70
C TYR A 101 -18.87 0.98 -1.30
N ALA A 102 -18.04 0.07 -0.82
CA ALA A 102 -16.76 -0.28 -1.44
C ALA A 102 -16.51 -1.79 -1.44
N ARG A 103 -15.81 -2.29 -2.46
CA ARG A 103 -15.32 -3.68 -2.53
C ARG A 103 -14.08 -3.87 -1.66
N GLY A 104 -14.22 -3.68 -0.35
CA GLY A 104 -13.07 -3.57 0.55
C GLY A 104 -12.27 -4.86 0.77
N TRP A 105 -12.64 -6.01 0.21
CA TRP A 105 -11.74 -7.17 0.13
C TRP A 105 -10.60 -6.97 -0.89
N GLU A 106 -10.81 -6.18 -1.94
CA GLU A 106 -9.81 -5.91 -2.98
C GLU A 106 -8.54 -5.24 -2.43
N PRO A 107 -8.59 -4.16 -1.62
CA PRO A 107 -7.39 -3.57 -1.03
C PRO A 107 -6.67 -4.51 -0.07
N VAL A 108 -7.38 -5.38 0.65
CA VAL A 108 -6.75 -6.36 1.54
C VAL A 108 -5.92 -7.37 0.76
N ILE A 109 -6.50 -7.93 -0.31
CA ILE A 109 -5.80 -8.85 -1.22
C ILE A 109 -4.62 -8.14 -1.89
N TYR A 110 -4.82 -6.92 -2.36
CA TYR A 110 -3.79 -6.10 -2.99
C TYR A 110 -2.58 -5.87 -2.08
N VAL A 111 -2.80 -5.45 -0.83
CA VAL A 111 -1.74 -5.23 0.16
C VAL A 111 -1.00 -6.54 0.43
N ASN A 112 -1.71 -7.64 0.65
CA ASN A 112 -1.08 -8.93 0.92
C ASN A 112 -0.20 -9.40 -0.25
N ASN A 113 -0.67 -9.26 -1.49
CA ASN A 113 0.12 -9.63 -2.66
C ASN A 113 1.39 -8.78 -2.81
N ILE A 114 1.29 -7.46 -2.61
CA ILE A 114 2.45 -6.58 -2.68
C ILE A 114 3.47 -6.91 -1.60
N ARG A 115 3.00 -7.22 -0.38
CA ARG A 115 3.88 -7.69 0.71
C ARG A 115 4.65 -8.94 0.30
N SER A 116 3.95 -9.94 -0.25
CA SER A 116 4.62 -11.15 -0.74
C SER A 116 5.64 -10.86 -1.83
N TYR A 117 5.33 -9.99 -2.80
CA TYR A 117 6.32 -9.61 -3.82
C TYR A 117 7.50 -8.83 -3.25
N TYR A 118 7.25 -7.93 -2.30
CA TYR A 118 8.30 -7.16 -1.63
C TYR A 118 9.24 -8.09 -0.83
N ASP A 119 8.69 -9.04 -0.09
CA ASP A 119 9.46 -10.01 0.68
C ASP A 119 10.33 -10.88 -0.24
N ILE A 120 9.79 -11.33 -1.38
CA ILE A 120 10.55 -12.08 -2.39
C ILE A 120 11.68 -11.24 -2.97
N LEU A 121 11.41 -10.00 -3.40
CA LEU A 121 12.42 -9.13 -3.99
C LEU A 121 13.52 -8.79 -2.99
N THR A 122 13.16 -8.48 -1.75
CA THR A 122 14.12 -8.20 -0.68
C THR A 122 15.00 -9.42 -0.40
N SER A 123 14.41 -10.62 -0.33
CA SER A 123 15.18 -11.85 -0.14
C SER A 123 16.16 -12.16 -1.28
N ILE A 124 15.82 -11.81 -2.52
CA ILE A 124 16.72 -11.98 -3.67
C ILE A 124 17.88 -10.98 -3.55
N ILE A 125 17.59 -9.71 -3.28
CA ILE A 125 18.58 -8.65 -3.14
C ILE A 125 19.55 -8.96 -1.99
N ASP A 126 19.03 -9.33 -0.82
CA ASP A 126 19.86 -9.68 0.35
C ASP A 126 20.81 -10.84 0.04
N ARG A 127 20.34 -11.82 -0.75
CA ARG A 127 21.16 -12.96 -1.19
C ARG A 127 22.27 -12.51 -2.14
N GLU A 128 21.94 -11.70 -3.15
CA GLU A 128 22.92 -11.17 -4.10
C GLU A 128 23.99 -10.34 -3.38
N GLU A 129 23.60 -9.47 -2.45
CA GLU A 129 24.54 -8.69 -1.62
C GLU A 129 25.41 -9.58 -0.73
N THR A 130 24.84 -10.65 -0.17
CA THR A 130 25.58 -11.62 0.64
C THR A 130 26.63 -12.36 -0.20
N VAL A 131 26.27 -12.81 -1.41
CA VAL A 131 27.21 -13.48 -2.32
C VAL A 131 28.32 -12.54 -2.73
N ALA A 132 28.00 -11.32 -3.17
CA ALA A 132 28.99 -10.32 -3.57
C ALA A 132 29.98 -10.00 -2.42
N ARG A 133 29.49 -9.93 -1.18
CA ARG A 133 30.34 -9.71 0.00
C ARG A 133 31.29 -10.89 0.27
N LEU A 134 30.81 -12.13 0.12
CA LEU A 134 31.65 -13.33 0.31
C LEU A 134 32.72 -13.46 -0.78
N GLU A 135 32.40 -13.12 -2.02
CA GLU A 135 33.37 -13.08 -3.12
C GLU A 135 34.50 -12.08 -2.85
N LEU A 136 34.17 -10.89 -2.34
CA LEU A 136 35.17 -9.87 -1.97
C LEU A 136 36.11 -10.34 -0.84
N ILE A 137 35.58 -11.05 0.17
CA ILE A 137 36.38 -11.58 1.29
C ILE A 137 37.36 -12.65 0.78
N ASN A 138 36.90 -13.59 -0.04
CA ASN A 138 37.77 -14.65 -0.56
C ASN A 138 38.90 -14.09 -1.44
N ILE A 139 38.65 -13.04 -2.23
CA ILE A 139 39.70 -12.38 -3.02
C ILE A 139 40.75 -11.70 -2.13
N SER A 140 40.34 -11.13 -0.99
CA SER A 140 41.29 -10.51 -0.06
C SER A 140 42.13 -11.50 0.74
N ASP A 141 41.64 -12.73 0.95
CA ASP A 141 42.36 -13.79 1.67
C ASP A 141 43.38 -14.54 0.76
N GLU A 142 43.28 -14.38 -0.57
CA GLU A 142 44.18 -14.98 -1.56
C GLU A 142 45.39 -14.09 -1.94
N LEU A 143 45.46 -12.84 -1.43
CA LEU A 143 46.52 -11.86 -1.69
C LEU A 143 47.47 -11.69 -0.50
#